data_AF-A0A1I5VN59-F1
#
_entry.id   AF-A0A1I5VN59-F1
#
_cell.length_a   1.000
_cell.length_b   1.000
_cell.length_c   1.000
_cell.angle_alpha   90.00
_cell.angle_beta   90.00
_cell.angle_gamma   90.00
#
_symmetry.space_group_name_H-M   'P 1'
#
loop_
_entity.id
_entity.type
_entity.pdbx_description
1 polymer ?
#
loop_
_entity_poly.entity_id
_entity_poly.type
_entity_poly.pdbx_seq_one_letter_code
_entity_poly.pdbx_strand_id
1 'polypeptide(L)'
;MNHIAELIGKYTAGEATLEDTNKALKEEGAAFHLDPDRNTIADDERQRFGLLDTGTGSLDKVEIAGMKLVNCDVGDMYALCTFNGQTYKVKGTELVEE
;
A
#
# COMPACT_ATOMS: atom_id res chain seq x y z
N MET A 1 -11.41 24.23 -8.81
CA MET A 1 -10.61 23.16 -8.18
C MET A 1 -11.35 21.86 -8.46
N ASN A 2 -10.67 20.71 -8.57
CA ASN A 2 -11.36 19.44 -8.84
C ASN A 2 -12.15 19.02 -7.58
N HIS A 3 -13.46 18.80 -7.68
CA HIS A 3 -14.31 18.50 -6.54
C HIS A 3 -13.85 17.25 -5.75
N ILE A 4 -13.30 16.25 -6.45
CA ILE A 4 -12.65 15.08 -5.81
C ILE A 4 -11.47 15.48 -4.91
N ALA A 5 -10.66 16.46 -5.33
CA ALA A 5 -9.52 16.93 -4.53
C ALA A 5 -9.98 17.65 -3.26
N GLU A 6 -11.13 18.35 -3.31
CA GLU A 6 -11.71 18.98 -2.12
C GLU A 6 -12.23 17.95 -1.11
N LEU A 7 -12.86 16.86 -1.59
CA LEU A 7 -13.30 15.75 -0.73
C LEU A 7 -12.13 15.08 -0.01
N ILE A 8 -11.05 14.77 -0.73
CA ILE A 8 -9.82 14.21 -0.16
C ILE A 8 -9.17 15.19 0.85
N GLY A 9 -9.17 16.49 0.53
CA GLY A 9 -8.65 17.53 1.40
C GLY A 9 -9.37 17.58 2.74
N LYS A 10 -10.71 17.55 2.74
CA LYS A 10 -11.52 17.55 3.96
C LYS A 10 -11.29 16.32 4.84
N TYR A 11 -11.20 15.14 4.23
CA TYR A 11 -10.85 13.92 4.96
C TYR A 11 -9.47 14.02 5.60
N THR A 12 -8.47 14.45 4.82
CA THR A 12 -7.09 14.63 5.31
C THR A 12 -6.99 15.66 6.44
N ALA A 13 -7.82 16.70 6.42
CA ALA A 13 -7.92 17.70 7.49
C ALA A 13 -8.69 17.23 8.73
N GLY A 14 -9.35 16.06 8.68
CA GLY A 14 -10.20 15.54 9.76
C GLY A 14 -11.59 16.20 9.83
N GLU A 15 -12.00 16.94 8.79
CA GLU A 15 -13.29 17.62 8.71
C GLU A 15 -14.42 16.71 8.22
N ALA A 16 -14.08 15.55 7.65
CA ALA A 16 -15.03 14.56 7.16
C ALA A 16 -14.62 13.14 7.60
N THR A 17 -15.61 12.27 7.81
CA THR A 17 -15.36 10.87 8.15
C THR A 17 -14.94 10.06 6.90
N LEU A 18 -14.33 8.90 7.11
CA LEU A 18 -14.01 7.97 6.03
C LEU A 18 -15.27 7.54 5.26
N GLU A 19 -16.35 7.24 5.99
CA GLU A 19 -17.63 6.79 5.42
C GLU A 19 -18.26 7.87 4.54
N ASP A 20 -18.39 9.09 5.06
CA ASP A 20 -18.96 10.22 4.32
C ASP A 20 -18.13 10.56 3.08
N THR A 21 -16.80 10.54 3.22
CA THR A 21 -15.89 10.84 2.11
C THR A 21 -15.99 9.79 1.01
N ASN A 22 -15.97 8.50 1.37
CA ASN A 22 -16.09 7.41 0.39
C ASN A 22 -17.45 7.38 -0.30
N LYS A 23 -18.53 7.72 0.42
CA LYS A 23 -19.85 7.91 -0.19
C LYS A 23 -19.82 9.03 -1.23
N ALA A 24 -19.30 10.20 -0.88
CA ALA A 24 -19.19 11.34 -1.79
C ALA A 24 -18.30 11.02 -3.01
N LEU A 25 -17.14 10.38 -2.81
CA LEU A 25 -16.27 9.95 -3.90
C LEU A 25 -16.99 9.03 -4.90
N LYS A 26 -17.82 8.10 -4.39
CA LYS A 26 -18.61 7.21 -5.23
C LYS A 26 -19.70 7.95 -6.01
N GLU A 27 -20.39 8.90 -5.38
CA GLU A 27 -21.41 9.75 -6.02
C GLU A 27 -20.80 10.61 -7.15
N GLU A 28 -19.56 11.05 -6.97
CA GLU A 28 -18.76 11.78 -7.97
C GLU A 28 -18.15 10.88 -9.06
N GLY A 29 -18.39 9.56 -9.00
CA GLY A 29 -17.89 8.60 -9.99
C GLY A 29 -16.40 8.31 -9.88
N ALA A 30 -15.77 8.52 -8.73
CA ALA A 30 -14.38 8.13 -8.50
C ALA A 30 -14.22 6.61 -8.66
N ALA A 31 -13.18 6.19 -9.38
CA ALA A 31 -12.85 4.76 -9.58
C ALA A 31 -12.14 4.13 -8.37
N PHE A 32 -12.02 4.87 -7.26
CA PHE A 32 -11.30 4.47 -6.05
C PHE A 32 -12.08 4.87 -4.79
N HIS A 33 -11.66 4.31 -3.66
CA HIS A 33 -12.09 4.69 -2.32
C HIS A 33 -10.86 4.80 -1.43
N LEU A 34 -10.99 5.54 -0.34
CA LEU A 34 -10.00 5.64 0.70
C LEU A 34 -10.10 4.41 1.61
N ASP A 35 -8.94 3.81 1.90
CA ASP A 35 -8.79 2.72 2.83
C ASP A 35 -7.47 2.94 3.60
N PRO A 36 -7.52 3.54 4.80
CA PRO A 36 -6.32 3.83 5.59
C PRO A 36 -5.65 2.54 6.11
N ASP A 37 -6.38 1.42 6.18
CA ASP A 37 -5.89 0.16 6.73
C ASP A 37 -5.37 -0.79 5.65
N ARG A 38 -5.48 -0.41 4.38
CA ARG A 38 -5.07 -1.22 3.21
C ARG A 38 -3.68 -1.83 3.36
N ASN A 39 -2.73 -1.04 3.83
CA ASN A 39 -1.33 -1.45 3.97
C ASN A 39 -0.97 -1.88 5.40
N THR A 40 -1.94 -1.91 6.32
CA THR A 40 -1.73 -2.37 7.69
C THR A 40 -1.46 -3.88 7.71
N ILE A 41 -0.37 -4.26 8.38
CA ILE A 41 -0.02 -5.66 8.65
C ILE A 41 -0.47 -5.99 10.07
N ALA A 42 -1.45 -6.89 10.20
CA ALA A 42 -1.88 -7.40 11.50
C ALA A 42 -0.82 -8.32 12.11
N ASP A 43 -0.90 -8.58 13.42
CA ASP A 43 0.13 -9.34 14.13
C ASP A 43 0.26 -10.79 13.66
N ASP A 44 -0.85 -11.43 13.30
CA ASP A 44 -0.90 -12.79 12.74
C ASP A 44 -0.43 -12.86 11.27
N GLU A 45 -0.32 -11.72 10.59
CA GLU A 45 0.12 -11.59 9.20
C GLU A 45 1.62 -11.33 9.06
N ARG A 46 2.33 -10.93 10.13
CA ARG A 46 3.74 -10.50 10.08
C ARG A 46 4.68 -11.52 9.42
N GLN A 47 4.39 -12.81 9.57
CA GLN A 47 5.19 -13.90 9.00
C GLN A 47 4.88 -14.18 7.51
N ARG A 48 3.87 -13.51 6.95
CA ARG A 48 3.37 -13.74 5.58
C ARG A 48 3.31 -12.48 4.74
N PHE A 49 3.29 -11.29 5.35
CA PHE A 49 3.17 -10.03 4.64
C PHE A 49 4.33 -9.09 4.95
N GLY A 50 4.75 -8.34 3.94
CA GLY A 50 5.72 -7.26 4.03
C GLY A 50 5.23 -6.00 3.33
N LEU A 51 6.02 -4.93 3.42
CA LEU A 51 5.74 -3.64 2.76
C LEU A 51 6.74 -3.43 1.63
N LEU A 52 6.24 -3.33 0.41
CA LEU A 52 7.03 -3.13 -0.81
C LEU A 52 7.10 -1.65 -1.17
N ASP A 53 8.31 -1.14 -1.40
CA ASP A 53 8.55 0.17 -1.97
C ASP A 53 9.30 0.04 -3.29
N THR A 54 8.67 0.46 -4.39
CA THR A 54 9.27 0.52 -5.72
C THR A 54 9.80 1.92 -6.05
N GLY A 55 10.00 2.77 -5.04
CA GLY A 55 10.50 4.15 -5.15
C GLY A 55 9.42 5.23 -5.12
N THR A 56 8.15 4.87 -4.93
CA THR A 56 7.03 5.82 -4.78
C THR A 56 6.74 6.13 -3.30
N GLY A 57 7.29 5.36 -2.37
CA GLY A 57 6.96 5.44 -0.95
C GLY A 57 5.56 4.90 -0.60
N SER A 58 4.92 4.17 -1.53
CA SER A 58 3.56 3.64 -1.35
C SER A 58 3.48 2.54 -0.28
N LEU A 59 4.59 1.85 0.00
CA LEU A 59 4.68 0.78 0.99
C LEU A 59 3.55 -0.24 0.84
N ASP A 60 3.38 -0.77 -0.36
CA ASP A 60 2.30 -1.67 -0.69
C ASP A 60 2.41 -2.98 0.09
N LYS A 61 1.35 -3.38 0.78
CA LYS A 61 1.31 -4.66 1.50
C LYS A 61 1.33 -5.80 0.49
N VAL A 62 2.34 -6.66 0.58
CA VAL A 62 2.57 -7.78 -0.33
C VAL A 62 2.70 -9.10 0.44
N GLU A 63 2.17 -10.17 -0.13
CA GLU A 63 2.34 -11.52 0.43
C GLU A 63 3.71 -12.08 0.04
N ILE A 64 4.36 -12.71 1.01
CA ILE A 64 5.69 -13.31 0.93
C ILE A 64 5.60 -14.77 1.36
N ALA A 65 6.12 -15.65 0.51
CA ALA A 65 6.28 -17.07 0.80
C ALA A 65 7.70 -17.51 0.43
N GLY A 66 8.45 -18.03 1.40
CA GLY A 66 9.81 -18.54 1.15
C GLY A 66 10.76 -17.49 0.59
N MET A 67 10.75 -16.27 1.14
CA MET A 67 11.56 -15.13 0.67
C MET A 67 11.26 -14.70 -0.78
N LYS A 68 10.04 -14.96 -1.26
CA LYS A 68 9.57 -14.50 -2.57
C LYS A 68 8.23 -13.81 -2.46
N LEU A 69 8.04 -12.75 -3.24
CA LEU A 69 6.74 -12.15 -3.50
C LEU A 69 5.84 -13.18 -4.20
N VAL A 70 4.59 -13.31 -3.74
CA VAL A 70 3.66 -14.32 -4.28
C VAL A 70 2.95 -13.85 -5.55
N ASN A 71 2.48 -12.60 -5.56
CA ASN A 71 1.62 -12.06 -6.62
C ASN A 71 2.20 -10.82 -7.30
N CYS A 72 3.51 -10.59 -7.19
CA CYS A 72 4.18 -9.41 -7.70
C CYS A 72 5.58 -9.77 -8.18
N ASP A 73 5.98 -9.17 -9.30
CA ASP A 73 7.33 -9.25 -9.86
C ASP A 73 7.75 -7.82 -10.22
N VAL A 74 8.86 -7.35 -9.63
CA VAL A 74 9.39 -6.00 -9.86
C VAL A 74 10.38 -5.95 -11.03
N GLY A 75 10.65 -7.09 -11.67
CA GLY A 75 11.63 -7.23 -12.74
C GLY A 75 13.02 -6.74 -12.31
N ASP A 76 13.59 -5.87 -13.14
CA ASP A 76 14.89 -5.23 -12.90
C ASP A 76 14.77 -3.88 -12.17
N MET A 77 13.57 -3.48 -11.76
CA MET A 77 13.36 -2.21 -11.06
C MET A 77 13.96 -2.29 -9.65
N TYR A 78 14.58 -1.19 -9.20
CA TYR A 78 15.01 -1.09 -7.81
C TYR A 78 13.77 -1.06 -6.90
N ALA A 79 13.64 -2.07 -6.05
CA ALA A 79 12.60 -2.12 -5.03
C ALA A 79 13.16 -2.67 -3.72
N LEU A 80 12.54 -2.23 -2.63
CA LEU A 80 12.83 -2.66 -1.27
C LEU A 80 11.59 -3.28 -0.66
N CYS A 81 11.76 -4.34 0.12
CA CYS A 81 10.67 -4.93 0.88
C CYS A 81 11.05 -5.05 2.35
N THR A 82 10.27 -4.42 3.24
CA THR A 82 10.38 -4.63 4.67
C THR A 82 9.53 -5.82 5.08
N PHE A 83 10.16 -6.86 5.59
CA PHE A 83 9.53 -8.11 6.02
C PHE A 83 10.14 -8.57 7.33
N ASN A 84 9.31 -8.95 8.31
CA ASN A 84 9.77 -9.40 9.63
C ASN A 84 10.74 -8.42 10.34
N GLY A 85 10.58 -7.11 10.10
CA GLY A 85 11.42 -6.06 10.70
C GLY A 85 12.77 -5.85 10.03
N GLN A 86 13.07 -6.59 8.95
CA GLN A 86 14.27 -6.42 8.13
C GLN A 86 13.88 -5.88 6.75
N THR A 87 14.75 -5.05 6.15
CA THR A 87 14.56 -4.59 4.78
C THR A 87 15.46 -5.36 3.83
N TYR A 88 14.89 -5.83 2.72
CA TYR A 88 15.54 -6.60 1.68
C TYR A 88 15.46 -5.85 0.36
N LYS A 89 16.47 -6.02 -0.51
CA LYS A 89 16.32 -5.69 -1.93
C LYS A 89 15.42 -6.74 -2.59
N VAL A 90 14.66 -6.34 -3.59
CA VAL A 90 13.88 -7.29 -4.40
C VAL A 90 14.47 -7.39 -5.80
N LYS A 91 14.71 -8.61 -6.27
CA LYS A 91 15.13 -8.90 -7.65
C LYS A 91 14.10 -9.82 -8.30
N GLY A 92 13.37 -9.32 -9.28
CA GLY A 92 12.20 -10.00 -9.82
C GLY A 92 11.15 -10.23 -8.72
N THR A 93 11.06 -11.47 -8.22
CA THR A 93 10.20 -11.83 -7.07
C THR A 93 10.98 -12.04 -5.77
N GLU A 94 12.31 -12.17 -5.83
CA GLU A 94 13.12 -12.68 -4.72
C GLU A 94 13.58 -11.57 -3.77
N LEU A 95 13.38 -11.77 -2.46
CA LEU A 95 13.96 -10.93 -1.42
C LEU A 95 15.41 -11.37 -1.19
N VAL A 96 16.35 -10.45 -1.43
CA VAL A 96 17.78 -10.66 -1.26
C VAL A 96 18.33 -9.74 -0.18
N GLU A 97 19.18 -10.28 0.69
CA GLU A 97 19.95 -9.48 1.64
C GLU A 97 20.93 -8.58 0.87
N GLU A 98 21.24 -7.42 1.44
CA GLU A 98 22.22 -6.49 0.86
C GLU A 98 23.65 -7.05 0.83
#